data_AF-A0A2E5RPB0-F1
#
_entry.id   AF-A0A2E5RPB0-F1
#
_cell.length_a   1.000
_cell.length_b   1.000
_cell.length_c   1.000
_cell.angle_alpha   90.00
_cell.angle_beta   90.00
_cell.angle_gamma   90.00
#
_symmetry.space_group_name_H-M   'P 1'
#
loop_
_entity.id
_entity.type
_entity.pdbx_description
1 polymer ?
#
loop_
_entity_poly.entity_id
_entity_poly.type
_entity_poly.pdbx_seq_one_letter_code
_entity_poly.pdbx_strand_id
1 'polypeptide(L)'
;MFKVLTIFGFLILMGCGNSTGEVSVGDKLGVVESKTNIGDPSAEMYEDSWLPMDVRKDMLEDLLSKVKSRELKVFDFLPGELIPMQDSVLDDIFYHIDTEYVEDEFGYLEPIEIEETLDASGIVYLKFKEELYYDKSTGGFDKRVKYVCPMEQVYDEDGTIRGYRGLFWIKLN
;
A
#
# COMPACT_ATOMS: atom_id res chain seq x y z
N MET A 1 18.52 -76.92 -6.03
CA MET A 1 19.03 -75.69 -6.70
C MET A 1 17.84 -74.79 -6.99
N PHE A 2 17.95 -73.53 -6.58
CA PHE A 2 17.11 -72.36 -6.86
C PHE A 2 15.62 -72.31 -6.43
N LYS A 3 15.41 -71.50 -5.39
CA LYS A 3 14.16 -70.89 -4.93
C LYS A 3 13.67 -69.87 -5.98
N VAL A 4 12.36 -69.78 -6.20
CA VAL A 4 11.72 -68.54 -6.66
C VAL A 4 10.58 -68.22 -5.70
N LEU A 5 10.83 -67.18 -4.91
CA LEU A 5 9.91 -66.49 -4.02
C LEU A 5 9.50 -65.23 -4.77
N THR A 6 8.22 -64.97 -4.98
CA THR A 6 7.76 -63.61 -5.31
C THR A 6 6.42 -63.36 -4.65
N ILE A 7 6.51 -62.62 -3.56
CA ILE A 7 5.44 -62.07 -2.73
C ILE A 7 4.83 -60.90 -3.51
N PHE A 8 3.53 -60.96 -3.80
CA PHE A 8 2.80 -59.81 -4.34
C PHE A 8 2.44 -58.89 -3.17
N GLY A 9 3.15 -57.77 -3.08
CA GLY A 9 2.99 -56.77 -2.03
C GLY A 9 1.65 -56.03 -2.14
N PHE A 10 0.92 -56.03 -1.04
CA PHE A 10 -0.29 -55.24 -0.82
C PHE A 10 0.13 -53.76 -0.66
N LEU A 11 -0.14 -52.92 -1.64
CA LEU A 11 0.07 -51.48 -1.55
C LEU A 11 -1.01 -50.87 -0.64
N ILE A 12 -0.62 -50.48 0.57
CA ILE A 12 -1.43 -49.63 1.45
C ILE A 12 -1.31 -48.21 0.91
N LEU A 13 -2.38 -47.71 0.29
CA LEU A 13 -2.54 -46.28 0.00
C LEU A 13 -2.79 -45.55 1.33
N MET A 14 -1.72 -45.07 1.96
CA MET A 14 -1.83 -44.00 2.94
C MET A 14 -2.19 -42.72 2.19
N GLY A 15 -3.48 -42.39 2.17
CA GLY A 15 -3.94 -41.04 1.84
C GLY A 15 -3.46 -40.10 2.93
N CYS A 16 -2.50 -39.22 2.61
CA CYS A 16 -2.24 -38.04 3.41
C CYS A 16 -3.50 -37.17 3.34
N GLY A 17 -4.28 -37.16 4.42
CA GLY A 17 -5.30 -36.15 4.63
C GLY A 17 -4.61 -34.80 4.70
N ASN A 18 -4.85 -33.94 3.71
CA ASN A 18 -4.62 -32.51 3.88
C ASN A 18 -5.63 -32.04 4.92
N SER A 19 -5.24 -32.07 6.19
CA SER A 19 -5.85 -31.21 7.19
C SER A 19 -5.48 -29.79 6.78
N THR A 20 -6.41 -29.10 6.11
CA THR A 20 -6.48 -27.64 6.15
C THR A 20 -6.63 -27.26 7.62
N GLY A 21 -5.50 -27.13 8.31
CA GLY A 21 -5.48 -26.62 9.67
C GLY A 21 -6.06 -25.23 9.60
N GLU A 22 -7.21 -25.01 10.25
CA GLU A 22 -7.52 -23.68 10.76
C GLU A 22 -6.30 -23.23 11.55
N VAL A 23 -5.54 -22.30 10.99
CA VAL A 23 -4.54 -21.56 11.76
C VAL A 23 -5.32 -20.96 12.92
N SER A 24 -5.01 -21.36 14.16
CA SER A 24 -5.63 -20.74 15.32
C SER A 24 -5.17 -19.30 15.33
N VAL A 25 -6.01 -18.43 14.80
CA VAL A 25 -5.80 -16.98 14.86
C VAL A 25 -5.85 -16.64 16.33
N GLY A 26 -4.76 -16.08 16.86
CA GLY A 26 -4.68 -15.70 18.27
C GLY A 26 -5.79 -14.72 18.70
N ASP A 27 -5.80 -14.33 19.98
CA ASP A 27 -6.80 -13.38 20.48
C ASP A 27 -6.62 -12.01 19.80
N LYS A 28 -7.71 -11.38 19.34
CA LYS A 28 -7.67 -10.01 18.82
C LYS A 28 -7.28 -9.04 19.95
N LEU A 29 -6.17 -8.34 19.78
CA LEU A 29 -5.70 -7.33 20.72
C LEU A 29 -6.29 -5.95 20.46
N GLY A 30 -6.45 -5.57 19.20
CA GLY A 30 -6.97 -4.26 18.84
C GLY A 30 -6.63 -3.85 17.41
N VAL A 31 -6.75 -2.55 17.15
CA VAL A 31 -6.33 -1.92 15.90
C VAL A 31 -5.04 -1.17 16.15
N VAL A 32 -4.07 -1.34 15.26
CA VAL A 32 -2.78 -0.64 15.30
C VAL A 32 -2.53 0.06 13.97
N GLU A 33 -1.64 1.05 14.00
CA GLU A 33 -1.13 1.69 12.79
C GLU A 33 0.37 1.44 12.66
N SER A 34 0.81 1.19 11.43
CA SER A 34 2.22 1.07 11.08
C SER A 34 2.54 1.90 9.84
N LYS A 35 3.81 2.28 9.67
CA LYS A 35 4.30 3.05 8.53
C LYS A 35 5.51 2.30 7.97
N THR A 36 5.47 2.01 6.68
CA THR A 36 6.48 1.21 5.96
C THR A 36 7.08 2.03 4.84
N ASN A 37 8.41 2.13 4.81
CA ASN A 37 9.14 2.73 3.69
C ASN A 37 9.07 1.76 2.51
N ILE A 38 8.63 2.23 1.35
CA ILE A 38 8.62 1.42 0.11
C ILE A 38 9.78 1.77 -0.83
N GLY A 39 10.58 2.76 -0.44
CA GLY A 39 11.69 3.31 -1.19
C GLY A 39 11.28 4.51 -2.02
N ASP A 40 12.26 5.35 -2.33
CA ASP A 40 12.10 6.47 -3.26
C ASP A 40 12.00 5.91 -4.70
N PRO A 41 10.86 6.07 -5.39
CA PRO A 41 10.69 5.64 -6.77
C PRO A 41 11.66 6.31 -7.76
N SER A 42 12.21 7.48 -7.42
CA SER A 42 13.11 8.28 -8.26
C SER A 42 14.60 8.04 -7.98
N ALA A 43 14.96 7.39 -6.87
CA ALA A 43 16.35 7.17 -6.49
C ALA A 43 17.03 6.07 -7.33
N GLU A 44 18.20 6.39 -7.88
CA GLU A 44 19.05 5.42 -8.62
C GLU A 44 19.67 4.35 -7.70
N MET A 45 19.75 4.59 -6.39
CA MET A 45 20.37 3.70 -5.41
C MET A 45 19.33 2.85 -4.69
N TYR A 46 19.48 1.53 -4.79
CA TYR A 46 18.67 0.56 -4.07
C TYR A 46 19.21 0.39 -2.63
N GLU A 47 18.36 0.58 -1.62
CA GLU A 47 18.64 0.09 -0.28
C GLU A 47 18.02 -1.30 -0.09
N ASP A 48 18.75 -2.22 0.57
CA ASP A 48 18.28 -3.60 0.82
C ASP A 48 16.95 -3.67 1.59
N SER A 49 16.60 -2.62 2.31
CA SER A 49 15.36 -2.53 3.08
C SER A 49 14.13 -2.15 2.24
N TRP A 50 14.33 -1.74 0.98
CA TRP A 50 13.25 -1.28 0.11
C TRP A 50 12.62 -2.44 -0.65
N LEU A 51 11.40 -2.21 -1.15
CA LEU A 51 10.84 -3.11 -2.15
C LEU A 51 11.66 -3.03 -3.44
N PRO A 52 11.76 -4.10 -4.24
CA PRO A 52 12.32 -4.01 -5.59
C PRO A 52 11.58 -2.95 -6.42
N MET A 53 12.32 -2.25 -7.29
CA MET A 53 11.80 -1.11 -8.05
C MET A 53 10.53 -1.44 -8.85
N ASP A 54 10.58 -2.51 -9.65
CA ASP A 54 9.42 -2.92 -10.45
C ASP A 54 8.23 -3.29 -9.56
N VAL A 55 8.49 -3.97 -8.43
CA VAL A 55 7.44 -4.37 -7.47
C VAL A 55 6.75 -3.17 -6.84
N ARG A 56 7.50 -2.14 -6.41
CA ARG A 56 6.88 -0.93 -5.84
C ARG A 56 6.06 -0.17 -6.88
N LYS A 57 6.59 -0.06 -8.10
CA LYS A 57 5.94 0.67 -9.19
C LYS A 57 4.64 -0.01 -9.59
N ASP A 58 4.70 -1.30 -9.90
CA ASP A 58 3.53 -2.09 -10.31
C ASP A 58 2.45 -2.07 -9.22
N MET A 59 2.84 -2.19 -7.94
CA MET A 59 1.92 -2.12 -6.81
C MET A 59 1.23 -0.75 -6.70
N LEU A 60 1.98 0.36 -6.80
CA LEU A 60 1.41 1.71 -6.71
C LEU A 60 0.50 2.00 -7.90
N GLU A 61 0.90 1.63 -9.11
CA GLU A 61 0.10 1.80 -10.33
C GLU A 61 -1.23 1.03 -10.25
N ASP A 62 -1.19 -0.25 -9.87
CA ASP A 62 -2.40 -1.06 -9.68
C ASP A 62 -3.32 -0.44 -8.61
N LEU A 63 -2.77 -0.11 -7.44
CA LEU A 63 -3.54 0.45 -6.33
C LEU A 63 -4.20 1.78 -6.70
N LEU A 64 -3.45 2.72 -7.29
CA LEU A 64 -3.97 4.02 -7.71
C LEU A 64 -4.96 3.89 -8.87
N SER A 65 -4.75 2.95 -9.80
CA SER A 65 -5.71 2.72 -10.89
C SER A 65 -7.06 2.23 -10.38
N LYS A 66 -7.07 1.34 -9.36
CA LYS A 66 -8.30 0.85 -8.71
C LYS A 66 -9.03 1.92 -7.92
N VAL A 67 -8.28 2.84 -7.31
CA VAL A 67 -8.87 4.03 -6.68
C VAL A 67 -9.47 4.96 -7.74
N LYS A 68 -8.73 5.25 -8.81
CA LYS A 68 -9.19 6.10 -9.92
C LYS A 68 -10.40 5.50 -10.65
N SER A 69 -10.53 4.18 -10.73
CA SER A 69 -11.70 3.50 -11.30
C SER A 69 -12.86 3.30 -10.29
N ARG A 70 -12.68 3.72 -9.03
CA ARG A 70 -13.66 3.57 -7.93
C ARG A 70 -13.94 2.11 -7.56
N GLU A 71 -13.03 1.21 -7.90
CA GLU A 71 -13.07 -0.18 -7.44
C GLU A 71 -12.82 -0.28 -5.93
N LEU A 72 -11.96 0.59 -5.39
CA LEU A 72 -11.65 0.65 -3.96
C LEU A 72 -12.27 1.88 -3.30
N LYS A 73 -12.83 1.68 -2.11
CA LYS A 73 -13.41 2.77 -1.30
C LYS A 73 -12.30 3.57 -0.64
N VAL A 74 -12.40 4.89 -0.76
CA VAL A 74 -11.46 5.85 -0.17
C VAL A 74 -12.11 6.70 0.90
N PHE A 75 -11.28 7.10 1.87
CA PHE A 75 -11.66 7.87 3.05
C PHE A 75 -10.61 8.95 3.31
N ASP A 76 -11.03 10.04 3.92
CA ASP A 76 -10.15 11.15 4.28
C ASP A 76 -9.04 10.70 5.23
N PHE A 77 -7.85 11.28 5.09
CA PHE A 77 -6.69 10.94 5.93
C PHE A 77 -6.84 11.35 7.40
N LEU A 78 -7.80 12.24 7.71
CA LEU A 78 -7.93 12.90 9.01
C LEU A 78 -7.96 11.91 10.19
N PRO A 79 -7.40 12.30 11.36
CA PRO A 79 -7.47 11.49 12.56
C PRO A 79 -8.92 11.34 13.02
N GLY A 80 -9.25 10.15 13.55
CA GLY A 80 -10.59 9.84 14.04
C GLY A 80 -11.34 8.88 13.13
N GLU A 81 -12.61 9.17 12.88
CA GLU A 81 -13.49 8.32 12.09
C GLU A 81 -13.12 8.33 10.60
N LEU A 82 -13.32 7.19 9.93
CA LEU A 82 -13.12 7.07 8.50
C LEU A 82 -14.30 7.71 7.76
N ILE A 83 -14.10 8.95 7.31
CA ILE A 83 -15.07 9.71 6.54
C ILE A 83 -14.89 9.37 5.06
N PRO A 84 -15.91 8.85 4.36
CA PRO A 84 -15.80 8.58 2.92
C PRO A 84 -15.47 9.86 2.14
N MET A 85 -14.46 9.77 1.29
CA MET A 85 -14.03 10.90 0.47
C MET A 85 -15.06 11.15 -0.65
N GLN A 86 -15.31 12.42 -0.97
CA GLN A 86 -16.17 12.79 -2.10
C GLN A 86 -15.44 12.60 -3.43
N ASP A 87 -16.16 12.16 -4.47
CA ASP A 87 -15.56 11.89 -5.78
C ASP A 87 -14.87 13.13 -6.38
N SER A 88 -15.43 14.33 -6.20
CA SER A 88 -14.83 15.57 -6.70
C SER A 88 -13.50 15.90 -6.02
N VAL A 89 -13.37 15.60 -4.72
CA VAL A 89 -12.12 15.77 -3.98
C VAL A 89 -11.10 14.73 -4.43
N LEU A 90 -11.56 13.49 -4.68
CA LEU A 90 -10.68 12.45 -5.20
C LEU A 90 -10.18 12.79 -6.62
N ASP A 91 -11.05 13.30 -7.49
CA ASP A 91 -10.68 13.72 -8.84
C ASP A 91 -9.63 14.84 -8.81
N ASP A 92 -9.84 15.84 -7.96
CA ASP A 92 -8.91 16.97 -7.77
C ASP A 92 -7.51 16.52 -7.32
N ILE A 93 -7.43 15.50 -6.46
CA ILE A 93 -6.14 14.88 -6.07
C ILE A 93 -5.42 14.25 -7.27
N PHE A 94 -6.15 13.61 -8.18
CA PHE A 94 -5.52 12.98 -9.36
C PHE A 94 -5.18 13.97 -10.46
N TYR A 95 -5.97 15.04 -10.59
CA TYR A 95 -5.83 16.06 -11.61
C TYR A 95 -6.56 17.34 -11.21
N HIS A 96 -5.84 18.46 -11.19
CA HIS A 96 -6.43 19.78 -11.06
C HIS A 96 -5.68 20.79 -11.94
N ILE A 97 -6.31 21.94 -12.13
CA ILE A 97 -5.72 23.06 -12.88
C ILE A 97 -5.66 24.25 -11.93
N ASP A 98 -4.45 24.70 -11.65
CA ASP A 98 -4.18 25.91 -10.88
C ASP A 98 -3.90 27.09 -11.81
N THR A 99 -3.96 28.29 -11.24
CA THR A 99 -3.62 29.53 -11.95
C THR A 99 -2.46 30.21 -11.26
N GLU A 100 -1.34 30.33 -11.97
CA GLU A 100 -0.21 31.14 -11.55
C GLU A 100 -0.20 32.46 -12.32
N TYR A 101 0.38 33.50 -11.72
CA TYR A 101 0.54 34.80 -12.36
C TYR A 101 2.00 35.01 -12.69
N VAL A 102 2.31 35.16 -13.98
CA VAL A 102 3.66 35.42 -14.49
C VAL A 102 3.74 36.81 -15.09
N GLU A 103 4.92 37.42 -14.98
CA GLU A 103 5.18 38.75 -15.52
C GLU A 103 5.48 38.66 -17.03
N ASP A 104 4.78 39.44 -17.85
CA ASP A 104 4.99 39.53 -19.29
C ASP A 104 6.20 40.40 -19.66
N GLU A 105 6.48 40.56 -20.96
CA GLU A 105 7.60 41.38 -21.47
C GLU A 105 7.51 42.88 -21.10
N PHE A 106 6.35 43.34 -20.60
CA PHE A 106 6.05 44.72 -20.26
C PHE A 106 5.87 44.95 -18.75
N GLY A 107 6.00 43.91 -17.93
CA GLY A 107 5.86 43.98 -16.48
C GLY A 107 4.43 43.79 -15.95
N TYR A 108 3.50 43.30 -16.79
CA TYR A 108 2.12 43.00 -16.37
C TYR A 108 1.99 41.53 -15.97
N LEU A 109 1.23 41.28 -14.90
CA LEU A 109 0.91 39.92 -14.47
C LEU A 109 -0.18 39.33 -15.36
N GLU A 110 0.15 38.25 -16.08
CA GLU A 110 -0.79 37.45 -16.86
C GLU A 110 -1.05 36.10 -16.16
N PRO A 111 -2.31 35.64 -16.10
CA PRO A 111 -2.62 34.33 -15.57
C PRO A 111 -2.23 33.24 -16.57
N ILE A 112 -1.52 32.23 -16.08
CA ILE A 112 -1.24 30.99 -16.79
C ILE A 112 -1.89 29.82 -16.06
N GLU A 113 -2.47 28.90 -16.82
CA GLU A 113 -3.02 27.65 -16.30
C GLU A 113 -1.88 26.63 -16.13
N ILE A 114 -1.80 26.02 -14.94
CA ILE A 114 -0.85 24.96 -14.63
C ILE A 114 -1.65 23.69 -14.35
N GLU A 115 -1.49 22.69 -15.20
CA GLU A 115 -2.07 21.38 -14.99
C GLU A 115 -1.19 20.58 -14.02
N GLU A 116 -1.78 20.14 -12.92
CA GLU A 116 -1.14 19.26 -11.95
C GLU A 116 -1.75 17.87 -12.00
N THR A 117 -0.90 16.85 -11.99
CA THR A 117 -1.31 15.44 -11.88
C THR A 117 -0.64 14.81 -10.67
N LEU A 118 -1.31 13.85 -10.05
CA LEU A 118 -0.71 13.10 -8.93
C LEU A 118 0.61 12.45 -9.37
N ASP A 119 1.71 12.91 -8.80
CA ASP A 119 3.01 12.30 -8.99
C ASP A 119 3.16 11.08 -8.06
N ALA A 120 2.91 9.90 -8.62
CA ALA A 120 3.09 8.64 -7.90
C ALA A 120 4.56 8.41 -7.47
N SER A 121 5.54 9.07 -8.12
CA SER A 121 6.94 8.97 -7.72
C SER A 121 7.24 9.69 -6.40
N GLY A 122 6.39 10.64 -6.00
CA GLY A 122 6.48 11.27 -4.68
C GLY A 122 6.05 10.35 -3.52
N ILE A 123 5.40 9.21 -3.79
CA ILE A 123 4.88 8.27 -2.78
C ILE A 123 5.99 7.33 -2.32
N VAL A 124 6.58 7.64 -1.16
CA VAL A 124 7.73 6.90 -0.61
C VAL A 124 7.38 6.05 0.62
N TYR A 125 6.19 6.23 1.20
CA TYR A 125 5.70 5.42 2.32
C TYR A 125 4.28 4.90 2.10
N LEU A 126 3.99 3.74 2.71
CA LEU A 126 2.63 3.26 2.96
C LEU A 126 2.36 3.25 4.45
N LYS A 127 1.25 3.84 4.87
CA LYS A 127 0.72 3.71 6.23
C LYS A 127 -0.40 2.69 6.24
N PHE A 128 -0.45 1.83 7.25
CA PHE A 128 -1.43 0.76 7.37
C PHE A 128 -2.26 0.92 8.63
N LYS A 129 -3.56 0.62 8.55
CA LYS A 129 -4.42 0.33 9.71
C LYS A 129 -4.68 -1.17 9.73
N GLU A 130 -4.33 -1.81 10.83
CA GLU A 130 -4.22 -3.26 10.93
C GLU A 130 -4.96 -3.78 12.16
N GLU A 131 -5.64 -4.91 12.04
CA GLU A 131 -6.07 -5.67 13.21
C GLU A 131 -4.90 -6.53 13.71
N LEU A 132 -4.55 -6.38 14.99
CA LEU A 132 -3.47 -7.13 15.63
C LEU A 132 -4.04 -8.28 16.45
N TYR A 133 -3.47 -9.46 16.26
CA TYR A 133 -3.81 -10.68 17.00
C TYR A 133 -2.55 -11.25 17.66
N TYR A 134 -2.72 -11.87 18.83
CA TYR A 134 -1.64 -12.51 19.56
C TYR A 134 -2.04 -13.89 20.05
N ASP A 135 -1.27 -14.89 19.63
CA ASP A 135 -1.43 -16.26 20.07
C ASP A 135 -0.56 -16.50 21.31
N LYS A 136 -1.21 -16.60 22.48
CA LYS A 136 -0.54 -16.84 23.77
C LYS A 136 0.15 -18.19 23.85
N SER A 137 -0.27 -19.18 23.04
CA SER A 137 0.31 -20.51 23.07
C SER A 137 1.66 -20.58 22.37
N THR A 138 1.83 -19.80 21.31
CA THR A 138 3.06 -19.75 20.50
C THR A 138 3.90 -18.50 20.73
N GLY A 139 3.31 -17.43 21.29
CA GLY A 139 3.92 -16.10 21.32
C GLY A 139 3.89 -15.39 19.96
N GLY A 140 3.15 -15.92 18.98
CA GLY A 140 3.07 -15.38 17.62
C GLY A 140 2.15 -14.16 17.50
N PHE A 141 2.50 -13.25 16.59
CA PHE A 141 1.66 -12.12 16.19
C PHE A 141 1.15 -12.32 14.76
N ASP A 142 -0.13 -12.02 14.54
CA ASP A 142 -0.74 -11.90 13.22
C ASP A 142 -1.27 -10.48 13.02
N LYS A 143 -1.02 -9.91 11.85
CA LYS A 143 -1.49 -8.58 11.47
C LYS A 143 -2.34 -8.69 10.22
N ARG A 144 -3.54 -8.11 10.27
CA ARG A 144 -4.45 -8.07 9.13
C ARG A 144 -4.67 -6.64 8.70
N VAL A 145 -4.04 -6.28 7.59
CA VAL A 145 -4.20 -4.96 6.99
C VAL A 145 -5.65 -4.79 6.53
N LYS A 146 -6.29 -3.71 6.98
CA LYS A 146 -7.66 -3.34 6.59
C LYS A 146 -7.70 -2.10 5.72
N TYR A 147 -6.75 -1.18 5.95
CA TYR A 147 -6.60 0.01 5.16
C TYR A 147 -5.14 0.30 4.88
N VAL A 148 -4.88 0.89 3.73
CA VAL A 148 -3.58 1.42 3.33
C VAL A 148 -3.73 2.89 2.97
N CYS A 149 -2.74 3.70 3.29
CA CYS A 149 -2.67 5.11 2.94
C CYS A 149 -1.34 5.37 2.25
N PRO A 150 -1.36 5.72 0.95
CA PRO A 150 -0.18 6.23 0.26
C PRO A 150 0.24 7.55 0.89
N MET A 151 1.54 7.68 1.16
CA MET A 151 2.13 8.89 1.74
C MET A 151 3.22 9.44 0.83
N GLU A 152 3.02 10.68 0.40
CA GLU A 152 3.99 11.42 -0.37
C GLU A 152 4.99 12.15 0.52
N GLN A 153 6.18 12.38 -0.02
CA GLN A 153 7.21 13.19 0.61
C GLN A 153 6.95 14.68 0.36
N VAL A 154 7.04 15.49 1.41
CA VAL A 154 6.82 16.94 1.33
C VAL A 154 8.12 17.66 1.65
N TYR A 155 8.44 18.66 0.83
CA TYR A 155 9.65 19.47 0.93
C TYR A 155 9.32 20.88 1.44
N ASP A 156 10.29 21.50 2.12
CA ASP A 156 10.30 22.94 2.40
C ASP A 156 10.80 23.72 1.17
N GLU A 157 10.64 25.04 1.19
CA GLU A 157 11.07 25.93 0.09
C GLU A 157 12.57 25.83 -0.23
N ASP A 158 13.39 25.43 0.74
CA ASP A 158 14.83 25.22 0.59
C ASP A 158 15.20 23.82 0.05
N GLY A 159 14.19 23.00 -0.29
CA GLY A 159 14.35 21.64 -0.80
C GLY A 159 14.66 20.60 0.28
N THR A 160 14.63 20.96 1.57
CA THR A 160 14.81 19.98 2.65
C THR A 160 13.51 19.21 2.92
N ILE A 161 13.62 17.98 3.43
CA ILE A 161 12.46 17.12 3.71
C ILE A 161 11.74 17.66 4.95
N ARG A 162 10.54 18.18 4.77
CA ARG A 162 9.65 18.64 5.84
C ARG A 162 8.94 17.48 6.54
N GLY A 163 8.55 16.47 5.76
CA GLY A 163 7.84 15.32 6.29
C GLY A 163 7.11 14.51 5.21
N TYR A 164 6.01 13.87 5.62
CA TYR A 164 5.23 13.00 4.75
C TYR A 164 3.74 13.27 4.93
N ARG A 165 3.02 13.49 3.82
CA ARG A 165 1.58 13.74 3.80
C ARG A 165 0.85 12.49 3.34
N GLY A 166 -0.11 12.02 4.13
CA GLY A 166 -1.00 10.96 3.70
C GLY A 166 -2.07 11.50 2.76
N LEU A 167 -2.26 10.85 1.62
CA LEU A 167 -3.24 11.30 0.62
C LEU A 167 -4.67 10.98 1.07
N PHE A 168 -4.95 9.69 1.28
CA PHE A 168 -6.24 9.17 1.71
C PHE A 168 -6.08 7.74 2.22
N TRP A 169 -7.06 7.25 2.98
CA TRP A 169 -7.16 5.84 3.37
C TRP A 169 -7.93 5.05 2.31
N ILE A 170 -7.38 3.94 1.86
CA ILE A 170 -7.97 2.99 0.93
C ILE A 170 -8.39 1.77 1.72
N LYS A 171 -9.66 1.35 1.63
CA LYS A 171 -10.13 0.10 2.23
C LYS A 171 -9.76 -1.08 1.35
N LEU A 172 -9.07 -2.05 1.95
CA LEU A 172 -8.72 -3.31 1.30
C LEU A 172 -9.84 -4.35 1.51
N ASN A 173 -9.99 -5.25 0.53
CA ASN A 173 -11.01 -6.30 0.51
C ASN A 173 -10.55 -7.55 1.26
#